data_AF-A0A553FWP2-F1
#
_entry.id   AF-A0A553FWP2-F1
#
_cell.length_a   1.000
_cell.length_b   1.000
_cell.length_c   1.000
_cell.angle_alpha   90.00
_cell.angle_beta   90.00
_cell.angle_gamma   90.00
#
_symmetry.space_group_name_H-M   'P 1'
#
loop_
_entity.id
_entity.type
_entity.pdbx_description
1 polymer ?
#
loop_
_entity_poly.entity_id
_entity_poly.type
_entity_poly.pdbx_seq_one_letter_code
_entity_poly.pdbx_strand_id
1 'polypeptide(L)'
;MDKDTKLKLKVVLIIFTILVIIGTPLLFYVYLLNLRDSVITENMIPESQMIYKDSKIARLKKVERFLPTDIRTKYLLMSEYCNHQKYDLAINTINRLNHSKNLKFTMYKGMIYEKLGIRDSAFHYYSKAFNLLDSMKKESGAHFLWEMYLSFLLNKQNEAKLSWQSYTKSNNYNPALYFLYPSDGFNRTSFIDDQLGIHQIININQTITQPNNGL
;
A
#
# COMPACT_ATOMS: atom_id res chain seq x y z
N MET A 1 62.35 -20.55 -0.33
CA MET A 1 61.10 -20.75 0.44
C MET A 1 60.76 -22.22 0.38
N ASP A 2 60.73 -22.89 1.53
CA ASP A 2 60.53 -24.33 1.59
C ASP A 2 59.12 -24.72 1.08
N LYS A 3 59.01 -25.92 0.52
CA LYS A 3 57.77 -26.45 -0.09
C LYS A 3 56.63 -26.45 0.93
N ASP A 4 56.98 -26.68 2.19
CA ASP A 4 56.08 -26.68 3.33
C ASP A 4 55.55 -25.27 3.67
N THR A 5 56.40 -24.25 3.59
CA THR A 5 56.00 -22.85 3.75
C THR A 5 55.05 -22.40 2.64
N LYS A 6 55.28 -22.85 1.41
CA LYS A 6 54.42 -22.53 0.25
C LYS A 6 53.04 -23.18 0.37
N LEU A 7 52.95 -24.38 0.93
CA LEU A 7 51.68 -25.06 1.17
C LEU A 7 50.86 -24.36 2.27
N LYS A 8 51.49 -24.02 3.39
CA LYS A 8 50.84 -23.28 4.49
C LYS A 8 50.27 -21.94 4.03
N LEU A 9 51.03 -21.20 3.20
CA LEU A 9 50.57 -19.91 2.67
C LEU A 9 49.33 -20.05 1.76
N LYS A 10 49.28 -21.10 0.93
CA LYS A 10 48.11 -21.37 0.06
C LYS A 10 46.86 -21.70 0.87
N VAL A 11 46.99 -22.50 1.93
CA VAL A 11 45.86 -22.86 2.80
C VAL A 11 45.29 -21.62 3.49
N VAL A 12 46.17 -20.74 4.01
CA VAL A 12 45.74 -19.48 4.65
C VAL A 12 44.99 -18.57 3.68
N LEU A 13 45.48 -18.44 2.44
CA LEU A 13 44.80 -17.64 1.40
C LEU A 13 43.41 -18.19 1.04
N ILE A 14 43.25 -19.51 0.95
CA ILE A 14 41.96 -20.14 0.66
C ILE A 14 40.97 -19.90 1.81
N ILE A 15 41.39 -20.11 3.06
CA ILE A 15 40.54 -19.86 4.24
C ILE A 15 40.12 -18.40 4.31
N PHE A 16 41.04 -17.46 4.09
CA PHE A 16 40.74 -16.03 4.07
C PHE A 16 39.72 -15.68 2.97
N THR A 17 39.88 -16.26 1.78
CA THR A 17 38.96 -16.01 0.65
C THR A 17 37.55 -16.52 0.98
N ILE A 18 37.43 -17.69 1.59
CA ILE A 18 36.14 -18.25 2.02
C ILE A 18 35.50 -17.37 3.11
N LEU A 19 36.26 -16.90 4.09
CA LEU A 19 35.77 -16.01 5.14
C LEU A 19 35.26 -14.67 4.58
N VAL A 20 35.93 -14.11 3.57
CA VAL A 20 35.48 -12.88 2.92
C VAL A 20 34.19 -13.12 2.12
N ILE A 21 34.13 -14.20 1.33
CA ILE A 21 32.97 -14.53 0.47
C ILE A 21 31.72 -14.84 1.31
N ILE A 22 31.86 -15.49 2.47
CA ILE A 22 30.72 -15.86 3.33
C ILE A 22 30.40 -14.75 4.34
N GLY A 23 31.43 -14.09 4.89
CA GLY A 23 31.27 -13.06 5.91
C GLY A 23 30.64 -11.78 5.39
N THR A 24 30.96 -11.36 4.16
CA THR A 24 30.42 -10.11 3.59
C THR A 24 28.90 -10.17 3.33
N PRO A 25 28.31 -11.24 2.75
CA PRO A 25 26.86 -11.36 2.63
C PRO A 25 26.14 -11.44 3.99
N LEU A 26 26.74 -12.10 4.99
CA LEU A 26 26.14 -12.24 6.31
C LEU A 26 26.06 -10.89 7.04
N LEU A 27 27.15 -10.11 7.03
CA LEU A 27 27.17 -8.76 7.57
C LEU A 27 26.19 -7.83 6.83
N PHE A 28 26.09 -7.98 5.50
CA PHE A 28 25.13 -7.24 4.70
C PHE A 28 23.67 -7.62 5.05
N TYR A 29 23.40 -8.91 5.29
CA TYR A 29 22.09 -9.40 5.70
C TYR A 29 21.71 -8.90 7.11
N VAL A 30 22.63 -8.93 8.07
CA VAL A 30 22.40 -8.37 9.42
C VAL A 30 22.15 -6.86 9.35
N TYR A 31 22.87 -6.14 8.49
CA TYR A 31 22.62 -4.72 8.25
C TYR A 31 21.20 -4.45 7.68
N LEU A 32 20.73 -5.29 6.75
CA LEU A 32 19.36 -5.20 6.23
C LEU A 32 18.29 -5.51 7.27
N LEU A 33 18.56 -6.44 8.20
CA LEU A 33 17.65 -6.73 9.32
C LEU A 33 17.59 -5.59 10.33
N ASN A 34 18.73 -4.97 10.69
CA ASN A 34 18.72 -3.80 11.56
C ASN A 34 17.98 -2.60 10.93
N LEU A 35 18.05 -2.46 9.60
CA LEU A 35 17.22 -1.49 8.87
C LEU A 35 15.72 -1.83 8.96
N ARG A 36 15.35 -3.11 8.96
CA ARG A 36 13.96 -3.55 9.10
C ARG A 36 13.36 -3.17 10.46
N ASP A 37 14.10 -3.38 11.54
CA ASP A 37 13.59 -3.16 12.90
C ASP A 37 13.54 -1.66 13.25
N SER A 38 14.44 -0.85 12.71
CA SER A 38 14.39 0.63 12.82
C SER A 38 13.17 1.27 12.17
N VAL A 39 12.46 0.54 11.31
CA VAL A 39 11.26 1.03 10.60
C VAL A 39 9.97 0.75 11.38
N ILE A 40 10.01 -0.09 12.42
CA ILE A 40 8.79 -0.61 13.08
C ILE A 40 8.48 0.09 14.43
N THR A 41 9.42 0.84 15.03
CA THR A 41 9.26 1.37 16.40
C THR A 41 8.95 2.86 16.56
N GLU A 42 8.66 3.63 15.51
CA GLU A 42 8.31 5.07 15.66
C GLU A 42 6.80 5.32 15.53
N ASN A 43 6.04 4.92 16.55
CA ASN A 43 4.72 5.48 16.84
C ASN A 43 4.77 6.15 18.21
N MET A 44 5.13 7.44 18.25
CA MET A 44 4.61 8.50 19.15
C MET A 44 5.45 9.79 19.09
N ILE A 45 4.84 10.89 18.58
CA ILE A 45 5.06 12.32 18.95
C ILE A 45 6.34 13.03 18.38
N PRO A 46 6.41 14.37 18.14
CA PRO A 46 5.52 15.39 17.56
C PRO A 46 6.15 16.13 16.34
N GLU A 47 5.47 17.18 15.84
CA GLU A 47 5.69 18.18 14.75
C GLU A 47 7.10 18.63 14.26
N SER A 48 8.20 18.01 14.67
CA SER A 48 9.56 18.28 14.13
C SER A 48 9.83 17.62 12.75
N GLN A 49 8.79 17.08 12.09
CA GLN A 49 8.93 16.12 10.99
C GLN A 49 9.23 16.70 9.59
N MET A 50 9.37 18.00 9.40
CA MET A 50 9.70 18.51 8.06
C MET A 50 11.08 18.04 7.57
N ILE A 51 12.07 17.92 8.47
CA ILE A 51 13.43 17.48 8.09
C ILE A 51 13.48 15.94 7.92
N TYR A 52 12.67 15.20 8.68
CA TYR A 52 12.75 13.74 8.71
C TYR A 52 12.06 13.06 7.52
N LYS A 53 11.03 13.68 6.93
CA LYS A 53 10.27 13.03 5.86
C LYS A 53 11.00 13.01 4.51
N ASP A 54 11.78 14.05 4.19
CA ASP A 54 12.66 14.03 3.01
C ASP A 54 13.78 12.97 3.17
N SER A 55 14.16 12.61 4.40
CA SER A 55 15.09 11.50 4.67
C SER A 55 14.51 10.14 4.25
N LYS A 56 13.18 9.94 4.35
CA LYS A 56 12.53 8.69 3.99
C LYS A 56 12.47 8.51 2.48
N ILE A 57 12.10 9.57 1.75
CA ILE A 57 12.16 9.60 0.27
C ILE A 57 13.59 9.36 -0.21
N ALA A 58 14.59 9.99 0.41
CA ALA A 58 16.00 9.78 0.06
C ALA A 58 16.45 8.33 0.26
N ARG A 59 16.08 7.71 1.39
CA ARG A 59 16.33 6.29 1.68
C ARG A 59 15.66 5.38 0.65
N LEU A 60 14.37 5.61 0.34
CA LEU A 60 13.64 4.82 -0.65
C LEU A 60 14.21 4.97 -2.06
N LYS A 61 14.64 6.18 -2.46
CA LYS A 61 15.36 6.39 -3.73
C LYS A 61 16.68 5.63 -3.78
N LYS A 62 17.41 5.55 -2.66
CA LYS A 62 18.65 4.75 -2.59
C LYS A 62 18.33 3.28 -2.84
N VAL A 63 17.30 2.74 -2.19
CA VAL A 63 16.83 1.35 -2.42
C VAL A 63 16.38 1.15 -3.87
N GLU A 64 15.62 2.10 -4.44
CA GLU A 64 15.14 2.05 -5.83
C GLU A 64 16.30 1.95 -6.84
N ARG A 65 17.46 2.58 -6.57
CA ARG A 65 18.65 2.44 -7.44
C ARG A 65 19.20 1.02 -7.46
N PHE A 66 19.11 0.30 -6.34
CA PHE A 66 19.56 -1.09 -6.25
C PHE A 66 18.49 -2.07 -6.72
N LEU A 67 17.21 -1.72 -6.55
CA LEU A 67 16.05 -2.57 -6.85
C LEU A 67 15.01 -1.79 -7.70
N PRO A 68 15.33 -1.47 -8.97
CA PRO A 68 14.51 -0.56 -9.79
C PRO A 68 13.14 -1.13 -10.17
N THR A 69 12.99 -2.45 -10.13
CA THR A 69 11.75 -3.18 -10.46
C THR A 69 10.96 -3.63 -9.23
N ASP A 70 11.45 -3.35 -8.01
CA ASP A 70 10.74 -3.77 -6.80
C ASP A 70 9.44 -2.98 -6.61
N ILE A 71 8.32 -3.70 -6.76
CA ILE A 71 6.96 -3.20 -6.66
C ILE A 71 6.71 -2.55 -5.30
N ARG A 72 7.27 -3.14 -4.22
CA ARG A 72 7.05 -2.65 -2.86
C ARG A 72 7.72 -1.29 -2.64
N THR A 73 8.98 -1.14 -3.06
CA THR A 73 9.72 0.12 -2.96
C THR A 73 9.02 1.23 -3.74
N LYS A 74 8.50 0.94 -4.93
CA LYS A 74 7.75 1.91 -5.74
C LYS A 74 6.43 2.31 -5.11
N TYR A 75 5.72 1.35 -4.52
CA TYR A 75 4.52 1.63 -3.74
C TYR A 75 4.82 2.57 -2.57
N LEU A 76 5.87 2.27 -1.78
CA LEU A 76 6.27 3.11 -0.67
C LEU A 76 6.67 4.51 -1.14
N LEU A 77 7.46 4.61 -2.21
CA LEU A 77 7.91 5.89 -2.76
C LEU A 77 6.73 6.72 -3.29
N MET A 78 5.79 6.11 -3.99
CA MET A 78 4.55 6.75 -4.43
C MET A 78 3.73 7.27 -3.25
N SER A 79 3.55 6.42 -2.21
CA SER A 79 2.82 6.77 -1.00
C SER A 79 3.44 7.98 -0.29
N GLU A 80 4.76 7.99 -0.14
CA GLU A 80 5.47 9.16 0.39
C GLU A 80 5.32 10.39 -0.50
N TYR A 81 5.36 10.27 -1.82
CA TYR A 81 5.09 11.43 -2.68
C TYR A 81 3.68 11.98 -2.49
N CYS A 82 2.66 11.13 -2.33
CA CYS A 82 1.29 11.56 -2.03
C CYS A 82 1.20 12.27 -0.67
N ASN A 83 1.87 11.76 0.37
CA ASN A 83 1.94 12.39 1.69
C ASN A 83 2.50 13.83 1.63
N HIS A 84 3.38 14.08 0.67
CA HIS A 84 4.02 15.36 0.43
C HIS A 84 3.32 16.20 -0.65
N GLN A 85 2.15 15.77 -1.13
CA GLN A 85 1.42 16.43 -2.23
C GLN A 85 2.25 16.54 -3.53
N LYS A 86 3.31 15.73 -3.67
CA LYS A 86 4.18 15.65 -4.86
C LYS A 86 3.55 14.70 -5.89
N TYR A 87 2.32 14.97 -6.31
CA TYR A 87 1.49 14.09 -7.14
C TYR A 87 2.11 13.74 -8.49
N ASP A 88 2.85 14.67 -9.12
CA ASP A 88 3.57 14.42 -10.36
C ASP A 88 4.67 13.36 -10.21
N LEU A 89 5.36 13.36 -9.07
CA LEU A 89 6.37 12.34 -8.77
C LEU A 89 5.73 11.00 -8.44
N ALA A 90 4.58 11.02 -7.76
CA ALA A 90 3.80 9.82 -7.48
C ALA A 90 3.35 9.15 -8.79
N ILE A 91 2.74 9.90 -9.71
CA ILE A 91 2.24 9.33 -10.98
C ILE A 91 3.39 8.83 -11.86
N ASN A 92 4.51 9.55 -11.92
CA ASN A 92 5.70 9.12 -12.66
C ASN A 92 6.29 7.82 -12.09
N THR A 93 6.28 7.66 -10.77
CA THR A 93 6.74 6.43 -10.11
C THR A 93 5.88 5.23 -10.51
N ILE A 94 4.56 5.40 -10.57
CA ILE A 94 3.64 4.33 -11.00
C ILE A 94 3.73 4.09 -12.51
N ASN A 95 3.87 5.13 -13.34
CA ASN A 95 3.95 4.97 -14.81
C ASN A 95 5.19 4.20 -15.26
N ARG A 96 6.30 4.30 -14.51
CA ARG A 96 7.51 3.48 -14.74
C ARG A 96 7.29 1.99 -14.47
N LEU A 97 6.26 1.64 -13.70
CA LEU A 97 5.86 0.25 -13.54
C LEU A 97 4.95 -0.13 -14.70
N ASN A 98 5.44 -1.02 -15.58
CA ASN A 98 4.62 -1.62 -16.64
C ASN A 98 3.64 -2.68 -16.06
N HIS A 99 2.92 -2.31 -15.01
CA HIS A 99 1.98 -3.16 -14.28
C HIS A 99 0.56 -2.61 -14.40
N SER A 100 0.13 -2.37 -15.64
CA SER A 100 -1.21 -1.86 -15.97
C SER A 100 -2.37 -2.76 -15.54
N LYS A 101 -2.08 -4.01 -15.13
CA LYS A 101 -3.02 -5.00 -14.59
C LYS A 101 -3.04 -5.08 -13.07
N ASN A 102 -2.22 -4.29 -12.36
CA ASN A 102 -2.25 -4.28 -10.90
C ASN A 102 -3.39 -3.37 -10.42
N LEU A 103 -4.39 -3.97 -9.77
CA LEU A 103 -5.54 -3.28 -9.21
C LEU A 103 -5.13 -2.10 -8.31
N LYS A 104 -4.22 -2.35 -7.36
CA LYS A 104 -3.79 -1.36 -6.38
C LYS A 104 -3.22 -0.12 -7.06
N PHE A 105 -2.29 -0.31 -8.01
CA PHE A 105 -1.72 0.82 -8.75
C PHE A 105 -2.73 1.55 -9.62
N THR A 106 -3.65 0.82 -10.24
CA THR A 106 -4.72 1.43 -11.05
C THR A 106 -5.60 2.34 -10.19
N MET A 107 -5.95 1.91 -8.99
CA MET A 107 -6.70 2.72 -8.03
C MET A 107 -5.93 3.97 -7.59
N TYR A 108 -4.64 3.85 -7.26
CA TYR A 108 -3.85 5.01 -6.86
C TYR A 108 -3.72 6.05 -7.97
N LYS A 109 -3.63 5.63 -9.23
CA LYS A 109 -3.69 6.59 -10.35
C LYS A 109 -4.99 7.38 -10.31
N GLY A 110 -6.12 6.71 -10.12
CA GLY A 110 -7.42 7.38 -9.96
C GLY A 110 -7.41 8.43 -8.84
N MET A 111 -6.93 8.04 -7.65
CA MET A 111 -6.82 8.94 -6.49
C MET A 111 -5.89 10.11 -6.73
N ILE A 112 -4.74 9.90 -7.39
CA ILE A 112 -3.78 10.96 -7.71
C ILE A 112 -4.40 11.94 -8.71
N TYR A 113 -5.04 11.45 -9.78
CA TYR A 113 -5.70 12.31 -10.76
C TYR A 113 -6.87 13.10 -10.17
N GLU A 114 -7.60 12.50 -9.23
CA GLU A 114 -8.65 13.20 -8.48
C GLU A 114 -8.08 14.35 -7.65
N LYS A 115 -6.95 14.14 -6.95
CA LYS A 115 -6.25 15.20 -6.20
C LYS A 115 -5.67 16.29 -7.10
N LEU A 116 -5.29 15.94 -8.33
CA LEU A 116 -4.89 16.90 -9.36
C LEU A 116 -6.08 17.64 -10.00
N GLY A 117 -7.33 17.30 -9.65
CA GLY A 117 -8.53 17.89 -10.25
C GLY A 117 -8.85 17.37 -11.65
N ILE A 118 -8.13 16.36 -12.15
CA ILE A 118 -8.28 15.79 -13.49
C ILE A 118 -9.32 14.67 -13.45
N ARG A 119 -10.60 15.07 -13.38
CA ARG A 119 -11.74 14.16 -13.14
C ARG A 119 -11.88 13.06 -14.17
N ASP A 120 -11.72 13.35 -15.46
CA ASP A 120 -11.89 12.34 -16.52
C ASP A 120 -10.85 11.23 -16.42
N SER A 121 -9.60 11.60 -16.09
CA SER A 121 -8.55 10.61 -15.85
C SER A 121 -8.82 9.81 -14.58
N ALA A 122 -9.27 10.47 -13.51
CA ALA A 122 -9.64 9.77 -12.27
C ALA A 122 -10.74 8.73 -12.53
N PHE A 123 -11.82 9.13 -13.20
CA PHE A 123 -12.93 8.26 -13.58
C PHE A 123 -12.49 7.11 -14.48
N HIS A 124 -11.63 7.38 -15.48
CA HIS A 124 -11.06 6.34 -16.33
C HIS A 124 -10.31 5.28 -15.51
N TYR A 125 -9.45 5.69 -14.58
CA TYR A 125 -8.69 4.76 -13.76
C TYR A 125 -9.56 4.01 -12.74
N TYR A 126 -10.57 4.66 -12.15
CA TYR A 126 -11.53 3.98 -11.30
C TYR A 126 -12.36 2.94 -12.07
N SER A 127 -12.82 3.26 -13.27
CA SER A 127 -13.52 2.32 -14.16
C SER A 127 -12.63 1.13 -14.51
N LYS A 128 -11.35 1.40 -14.82
CA LYS A 128 -10.38 0.34 -15.12
C LYS A 128 -10.10 -0.53 -13.90
N ALA A 129 -9.98 0.05 -12.71
CA ALA A 129 -9.80 -0.69 -11.47
C ALA A 129 -11.02 -1.58 -11.17
N PHE A 130 -12.23 -1.08 -11.42
CA PHE A 130 -13.47 -1.85 -11.24
C PHE A 130 -13.47 -3.09 -12.13
N ASN A 131 -13.16 -2.94 -13.42
CA ASN A 131 -13.09 -4.08 -14.35
C ASN A 131 -11.98 -5.08 -13.98
N LEU A 132 -10.85 -4.59 -13.46
CA LEU A 132 -9.79 -5.47 -12.95
C LEU A 132 -10.26 -6.25 -11.73
N LEU A 133 -10.96 -5.61 -10.80
CA LEU A 133 -11.49 -6.24 -9.60
C LEU A 133 -12.53 -7.32 -9.95
N ASP A 134 -13.46 -7.02 -10.85
CA ASP A 134 -14.48 -7.95 -11.33
C ASP A 134 -13.84 -9.19 -12.01
N SER A 135 -12.74 -8.99 -12.74
CA SER A 135 -11.98 -10.11 -13.33
C SER A 135 -11.25 -10.99 -12.31
N MET A 136 -11.02 -10.50 -11.09
CA MET A 136 -10.44 -11.30 -10.02
C MET A 136 -11.55 -12.15 -9.42
N LYS A 137 -11.64 -13.43 -9.83
CA LYS A 137 -12.60 -14.47 -9.36
C LYS A 137 -12.46 -14.83 -7.85
N LYS A 138 -12.13 -13.86 -6.99
CA LYS A 138 -11.88 -14.02 -5.56
C LYS A 138 -12.89 -13.20 -4.78
N GLU A 139 -13.96 -13.85 -4.36
CA GLU A 139 -14.89 -13.30 -3.38
C GLU A 139 -14.25 -13.36 -2.00
N SER A 140 -13.75 -12.22 -1.54
CA SER A 140 -13.16 -12.04 -0.21
C SER A 140 -13.72 -10.77 0.42
N GLY A 141 -13.64 -10.63 1.74
CA GLY A 141 -14.07 -9.40 2.40
C GLY A 141 -13.38 -8.15 1.82
N ALA A 142 -12.10 -8.26 1.49
CA ALA A 142 -11.37 -7.18 0.80
C ALA A 142 -11.94 -6.87 -0.59
N HIS A 143 -12.33 -7.89 -1.36
CA HIS A 143 -12.94 -7.69 -2.69
C HIS A 143 -14.22 -6.85 -2.60
N PHE A 144 -15.15 -7.22 -1.72
CA PHE A 144 -16.41 -6.48 -1.55
C PHE A 144 -16.19 -5.05 -1.07
N LEU A 145 -15.19 -4.79 -0.22
CA LEU A 145 -14.83 -3.43 0.18
C LEU A 145 -14.30 -2.59 -0.99
N TRP A 146 -13.45 -3.18 -1.84
CA TRP A 146 -12.95 -2.49 -3.03
C TRP A 146 -14.05 -2.22 -4.06
N GLU A 147 -14.96 -3.17 -4.25
CA GLU A 147 -16.09 -3.06 -5.16
C GLU A 147 -17.06 -1.98 -4.70
N MET A 148 -17.37 -1.96 -3.40
CA MET A 148 -18.18 -0.91 -2.78
C MET A 148 -17.54 0.47 -2.99
N TYR A 149 -16.25 0.60 -2.69
CA TYR A 149 -15.54 1.88 -2.80
C TYR A 149 -15.47 2.39 -4.24
N LEU A 150 -15.16 1.52 -5.20
CA LEU A 150 -15.11 1.90 -6.62
C LEU A 150 -16.50 2.22 -7.17
N SER A 151 -17.53 1.46 -6.77
CA SER A 151 -18.93 1.76 -7.13
C SER A 151 -19.34 3.15 -6.65
N PHE A 152 -18.94 3.54 -5.44
CA PHE A 152 -19.21 4.88 -4.93
C PHE A 152 -18.54 5.97 -5.76
N LEU A 153 -17.24 5.83 -6.05
CA LEU A 153 -16.49 6.79 -6.87
C LEU A 153 -17.02 6.91 -8.31
N LEU A 154 -17.67 5.87 -8.82
CA LEU A 154 -18.29 5.82 -10.13
C LEU A 154 -19.79 6.22 -10.11
N ASN A 155 -20.30 6.70 -8.98
CA ASN A 155 -21.70 7.05 -8.76
C ASN A 155 -22.70 5.90 -9.03
N LYS A 156 -22.31 4.68 -8.65
CA LYS A 156 -23.10 3.46 -8.81
C LYS A 156 -23.64 2.98 -7.45
N GLN A 157 -24.59 3.73 -6.91
CA GLN A 157 -25.05 3.57 -5.53
C GLN A 157 -25.66 2.19 -5.23
N ASN A 158 -26.41 1.61 -6.17
CA ASN A 158 -27.00 0.28 -6.01
C ASN A 158 -25.93 -0.81 -5.92
N GLU A 159 -24.89 -0.73 -6.75
CA GLU A 159 -23.76 -1.66 -6.73
C GLU A 159 -22.98 -1.53 -5.42
N ALA A 160 -22.71 -0.31 -4.96
CA ALA A 160 -22.07 -0.07 -3.68
C ALA A 160 -22.87 -0.69 -2.50
N LYS A 161 -24.20 -0.54 -2.51
CA LYS A 161 -25.09 -1.13 -1.50
C LYS A 161 -25.05 -2.66 -1.52
N LEU A 162 -25.08 -3.27 -2.70
CA LEU A 162 -25.01 -4.73 -2.85
C LEU A 162 -23.66 -5.27 -2.36
N SER A 163 -22.54 -4.64 -2.73
CA SER A 163 -21.21 -5.03 -2.25
C SER A 163 -21.10 -4.93 -0.72
N TRP A 164 -21.69 -3.91 -0.10
CA TRP A 164 -21.73 -3.79 1.37
C TRP A 164 -22.54 -4.92 2.03
N GLN A 165 -23.68 -5.29 1.45
CA GLN A 165 -24.48 -6.42 1.94
C GLN A 165 -23.73 -7.75 1.80
N SER A 166 -23.02 -7.96 0.69
CA SER A 166 -22.18 -9.14 0.48
C SER A 166 -21.00 -9.17 1.46
N TYR A 167 -20.39 -8.01 1.74
CA TYR A 167 -19.32 -7.88 2.73
C TYR A 167 -19.78 -8.32 4.14
N THR A 168 -20.90 -7.78 4.61
CA THR A 168 -21.45 -8.05 5.95
C THR A 168 -21.95 -9.48 6.12
N LYS A 169 -22.39 -10.14 5.03
CA LYS A 169 -22.78 -11.56 5.02
C LYS A 169 -21.60 -12.52 4.89
N SER A 170 -20.41 -12.05 4.52
CA SER A 170 -19.25 -12.92 4.37
C SER A 170 -18.71 -13.39 5.73
N ASN A 171 -18.29 -14.66 5.82
CA ASN A 171 -17.67 -15.24 7.03
C ASN A 171 -16.33 -14.56 7.44
N ASN A 172 -15.88 -13.56 6.68
CA ASN A 172 -14.67 -12.77 6.93
C ASN A 172 -15.01 -11.30 7.24
N TYR A 173 -16.23 -11.01 7.72
CA TYR A 173 -16.60 -9.68 8.20
C TYR A 173 -15.63 -9.25 9.30
N ASN A 174 -14.79 -8.27 8.99
CA ASN A 174 -13.91 -7.64 9.96
C ASN A 174 -14.11 -6.12 9.87
N PRO A 175 -14.84 -5.49 10.80
CA PRO A 175 -15.05 -4.04 10.76
C PRO A 175 -13.72 -3.27 10.79
N ALA A 176 -12.62 -3.84 11.28
CA ALA A 176 -11.28 -3.24 11.20
C ALA A 176 -10.72 -3.16 9.78
N LEU A 177 -11.14 -4.04 8.84
CA LEU A 177 -10.75 -3.92 7.43
C LEU A 177 -11.31 -2.67 6.77
N TYR A 178 -12.37 -2.08 7.33
CA TYR A 178 -12.85 -0.75 6.94
C TYR A 178 -11.77 0.34 7.17
N PHE A 179 -10.92 0.14 8.18
CA PHE A 179 -9.89 1.07 8.62
C PHE A 179 -8.48 0.76 8.06
N LEU A 180 -8.27 -0.41 7.46
CA LEU A 180 -6.94 -0.90 7.03
C LEU A 180 -6.54 -0.53 5.59
N TYR A 181 -7.34 0.29 4.90
CA TYR A 181 -7.07 0.67 3.50
C TYR A 181 -6.99 2.19 3.30
N PRO A 182 -6.02 2.62 2.48
CA PRO A 182 -4.72 3.07 2.94
C PRO A 182 -4.82 4.32 3.83
N SER A 183 -4.30 4.24 5.05
CA SER A 183 -4.09 5.36 5.97
C SER A 183 -2.85 6.21 5.63
N ASP A 184 -2.24 5.99 4.46
CA ASP A 184 -1.00 6.62 4.04
C ASP A 184 -1.23 8.05 3.47
N GLY A 185 -1.69 8.98 4.31
CA GLY A 185 -1.83 10.41 4.01
C GLY A 185 -3.11 10.85 3.27
N PHE A 186 -3.97 9.91 2.93
CA PHE A 186 -5.34 10.19 2.47
C PHE A 186 -6.27 10.16 3.67
N ASN A 187 -6.32 11.26 4.43
CA ASN A 187 -7.14 11.40 5.63
C ASN A 187 -8.63 11.21 5.25
N ARG A 188 -9.26 10.11 5.71
CA ARG A 188 -10.60 9.65 5.29
C ARG A 188 -11.72 9.92 6.28
N THR A 189 -11.42 10.29 7.53
CA THR A 189 -12.47 10.46 8.55
C THR A 189 -13.49 11.51 8.15
N SER A 190 -13.10 12.60 7.48
CA SER A 190 -14.10 13.56 6.99
C SER A 190 -14.83 13.10 5.72
N PHE A 191 -14.15 12.50 4.74
CA PHE A 191 -14.75 12.29 3.41
C PHE A 191 -15.81 11.19 3.38
N ILE A 192 -15.65 10.13 4.17
CA ILE A 192 -16.62 9.03 4.25
C ILE A 192 -17.74 9.39 5.23
N ASP A 193 -17.46 10.01 6.37
CA ASP A 193 -18.52 10.42 7.30
C ASP A 193 -19.43 11.50 6.72
N ASP A 194 -18.88 12.46 5.95
CA ASP A 194 -19.65 13.57 5.37
C ASP A 194 -20.46 13.19 4.11
N GLN A 195 -20.02 12.19 3.32
CA GLN A 195 -20.65 11.86 2.03
C GLN A 195 -21.36 10.50 1.99
N LEU A 196 -20.89 9.49 2.75
CA LEU A 196 -21.58 8.20 2.85
C LEU A 196 -22.71 8.23 3.87
N GLY A 197 -22.81 9.30 4.67
CA GLY A 197 -23.76 9.37 5.77
C GLY A 197 -23.70 8.05 6.54
N ILE A 198 -22.54 7.70 7.11
CA ILE A 198 -22.47 6.45 7.90
C ILE A 198 -23.53 6.49 9.01
N HIS A 199 -23.90 7.67 9.52
CA HIS A 199 -25.10 7.85 10.35
C HIS A 199 -26.43 7.46 9.66
N GLN A 200 -26.60 7.70 8.36
CA GLN A 200 -27.75 7.22 7.57
C GLN A 200 -27.68 5.71 7.28
N ILE A 201 -26.51 5.13 6.98
CA ILE A 201 -26.37 3.68 6.76
C ILE A 201 -26.54 2.89 8.08
N ILE A 202 -26.06 3.44 9.20
CA ILE A 202 -26.33 2.93 10.55
C ILE A 202 -27.82 3.11 10.90
N ASN A 203 -28.45 4.25 10.55
CA ASN A 203 -29.89 4.45 10.74
C ASN A 203 -30.74 3.47 9.92
N ILE A 204 -30.35 3.17 8.67
CA ILE A 204 -31.03 2.17 7.82
C ILE A 204 -31.02 0.81 8.53
N ASN A 205 -29.90 0.42 9.16
CA ASN A 205 -29.84 -0.79 9.97
C ASN A 205 -30.69 -0.71 11.25
N GLN A 206 -30.82 0.45 11.90
CA GLN A 206 -31.70 0.61 13.08
C GLN A 206 -33.20 0.52 12.74
N THR A 207 -33.62 1.00 11.57
CA THR A 207 -35.00 0.80 11.07
C THR A 207 -35.31 -0.65 10.67
N ILE A 208 -34.30 -1.46 10.35
CA ILE A 208 -34.49 -2.87 9.96
C ILE A 208 -34.47 -3.80 11.18
N THR A 209 -33.88 -3.39 12.31
CA THR A 209 -33.80 -4.18 13.55
C THR A 209 -34.86 -3.83 14.61
N GLN A 210 -35.76 -2.88 14.38
CA GLN A 210 -36.93 -2.75 15.24
C GLN A 210 -37.93 -3.86 14.85
N PRO A 211 -38.21 -4.86 15.70
CA PRO A 211 -39.36 -5.71 15.47
C PRO A 211 -40.59 -4.81 15.42
N ASN A 212 -41.48 -5.07 14.47
CA ASN A 212 -42.84 -4.53 14.45
C ASN A 212 -43.53 -4.92 15.76
N ASN A 213 -43.35 -4.13 16.81
CA ASN A 213 -44.24 -4.10 17.96
C ASN A 213 -45.31 -3.07 17.62
N GLY A 214 -46.18 -3.47 16.68
CA GLY A 214 -47.45 -2.79 16.48
C GLY A 214 -48.35 -3.01 17.70
N LEU A 215 -48.90 -1.90 18.18
CA LEU A 215 -50.23 -1.68 18.77
C LEU A 215 -50.90 -2.88 19.47
#